data_AF-A0A0F9EKJ9-F1
#
_entry.id   AF-A0A0F9EKJ9-F1
#
_cell.length_a   1.000
_cell.length_b   1.000
_cell.length_c   1.000
_cell.angle_alpha   90.00
_cell.angle_beta   90.00
_cell.angle_gamma   90.00
#
_symmetry.space_group_name_H-M   'P 1'
#
loop_
_entity.id
_entity.type
_entity.pdbx_description
1 polymer ?
#
loop_
_entity_poly.entity_id
_entity_poly.type
_entity_poly.pdbx_seq_one_letter_code
_entity_poly.pdbx_strand_id
1 'polypeptide(L)'
;LLTAREEGKRAAEDRAKKQQSQAVVDLLRQQQAKELQDRGRRARERREADAARAATDKEALEQGQRQRADFILSQLGAESLQGIPGFESQTLADQLKTLETALRRQRTKTDRVPRAVPKPPRDPVEVQAEEREKAILAERVRILRDSPGMSEPDVMRQATERIDQRQFLLESDIRIKDLNAGGSQPPTGGPSQAQEPTSSDDDLSQARQMIQGLDPATARQELQTAGFSADEITRILGG
;
A
#
# COMPACT_ATOMS: atom_id res chain seq x y z
N LEU A 1 45.11 -96.89 5.01
CA LEU A 1 43.66 -97.07 4.73
C LEU A 1 42.75 -96.34 5.74
N LEU A 2 43.02 -96.40 7.05
CA LEU A 2 42.23 -95.69 8.07
C LEU A 2 42.35 -94.16 7.97
N THR A 3 43.56 -93.63 7.79
CA THR A 3 43.83 -92.17 7.67
C THR A 3 43.14 -91.52 6.46
N ALA A 4 43.21 -92.14 5.28
CA ALA A 4 42.53 -91.67 4.07
C ALA A 4 40.99 -91.63 4.20
N ARG A 5 40.40 -92.54 5.00
CA ARG A 5 38.96 -92.52 5.29
C ARG A 5 38.57 -91.37 6.23
N GLU A 6 39.41 -91.03 7.20
CA GLU A 6 39.18 -89.90 8.11
C GLU A 6 39.37 -88.55 7.41
N GLU A 7 40.38 -88.43 6.54
CA GLU A 7 40.59 -87.24 5.70
C GLU A 7 39.44 -87.03 4.72
N GLY A 8 38.91 -88.11 4.11
CA GLY A 8 37.74 -88.04 3.25
C GLY A 8 36.47 -87.58 3.98
N LYS A 9 36.29 -87.98 5.25
CA LYS A 9 35.18 -87.51 6.10
C LYS A 9 35.31 -86.03 6.42
N ARG A 10 36.49 -85.56 6.85
CA ARG A 10 36.74 -84.13 7.11
C ARG A 10 36.52 -83.28 5.86
N ALA A 11 37.00 -83.73 4.70
CA ALA A 11 36.79 -83.03 3.43
C ALA A 11 35.30 -82.97 3.03
N ALA A 12 34.52 -84.01 3.31
CA ALA A 12 33.07 -84.01 3.08
C ALA A 12 32.34 -83.05 4.03
N GLU A 13 32.72 -83.03 5.31
CA GLU A 13 32.18 -82.11 6.31
C GLU A 13 32.48 -80.64 5.96
N ASP A 14 33.70 -80.33 5.51
CA ASP A 14 34.07 -78.98 5.11
C ASP A 14 33.31 -78.52 3.86
N ARG A 15 33.05 -79.44 2.92
CA ARG A 15 32.19 -79.14 1.74
C ARG A 15 30.74 -78.91 2.16
N ALA A 16 30.20 -79.72 3.09
CA ALA A 16 28.85 -79.54 3.60
C ALA A 16 28.69 -78.21 4.34
N LYS A 17 29.66 -77.84 5.19
CA LYS A 17 29.69 -76.54 5.87
C LYS A 17 29.75 -75.38 4.88
N LYS A 18 30.59 -75.47 3.85
CA LYS A 18 30.65 -74.45 2.78
C LYS A 18 29.33 -74.34 2.03
N GLN A 19 28.71 -75.45 1.65
CA GLN A 19 27.40 -75.46 0.98
C GLN A 19 26.30 -74.84 1.85
N GLN A 20 26.28 -75.16 3.16
CA GLN A 20 25.34 -74.55 4.10
C GLN A 20 25.57 -73.04 4.23
N SER A 21 26.82 -72.60 4.36
CA SER A 21 27.13 -71.16 4.44
C SER A 21 26.72 -70.40 3.18
N GLN A 22 26.92 -71.00 2.00
CA GLN A 22 26.52 -70.42 0.73
C GLN A 22 24.99 -70.32 0.62
N ALA A 23 24.28 -71.38 0.99
CA ALA A 23 22.81 -71.37 1.00
C ALA A 23 22.22 -70.30 1.91
N VAL A 24 22.83 -70.06 3.08
CA VAL A 24 22.42 -68.98 3.98
C VAL A 24 22.66 -67.60 3.36
N VAL A 25 23.82 -67.39 2.72
CA VAL A 25 24.14 -66.12 2.03
C VAL A 25 23.16 -65.86 0.89
N ASP A 26 22.84 -66.88 0.09
CA ASP A 26 21.91 -66.76 -1.02
C ASP A 26 20.48 -66.48 -0.54
N LEU A 27 20.06 -67.11 0.57
CA LEU A 27 18.77 -66.81 1.21
C LEU A 27 18.70 -65.36 1.70
N LEU A 28 19.75 -64.85 2.35
CA LEU A 28 19.81 -63.47 2.81
C LEU A 28 19.78 -62.48 1.65
N ARG A 29 20.51 -62.75 0.56
CA ARG A 29 20.48 -61.93 -0.66
C ARG A 29 19.09 -61.91 -1.29
N GLN A 30 18.41 -63.06 -1.34
CA GLN A 30 17.03 -63.14 -1.85
C GLN A 30 16.05 -62.34 -0.98
N GLN A 31 16.19 -62.40 0.35
CA GLN A 31 15.36 -61.62 1.26
C GLN A 31 15.60 -60.12 1.06
N GLN A 32 16.86 -59.68 1.00
CA GLN A 32 17.20 -58.27 0.75
C GLN A 32 16.67 -57.77 -0.61
N ALA A 33 16.78 -58.58 -1.67
CA ALA A 33 16.23 -58.23 -2.98
C ALA A 33 14.70 -58.05 -2.95
N LYS A 34 13.99 -58.93 -2.26
CA LYS A 34 12.53 -58.83 -2.07
C LYS A 34 12.15 -57.59 -1.27
N GLU A 35 12.86 -57.31 -0.17
CA GLU A 35 12.62 -56.11 0.64
C GLU A 35 12.83 -54.81 -0.14
N LEU A 36 13.88 -54.75 -0.97
CA LEU A 36 14.13 -53.60 -1.84
C LEU A 36 13.04 -53.45 -2.90
N GLN A 37 12.57 -54.55 -3.48
CA GLN A 37 11.48 -54.55 -4.44
C GLN A 37 10.17 -54.07 -3.78
N ASP A 38 9.84 -54.57 -2.60
CA ASP A 38 8.65 -54.16 -1.83
C ASP A 38 8.73 -52.70 -1.41
N ARG A 39 9.90 -52.23 -0.98
CA ARG A 39 10.14 -50.81 -0.65
C ARG A 39 9.98 -49.93 -1.89
N GLY A 40 10.50 -50.37 -3.03
CA GLY A 40 10.34 -49.69 -4.31
C GLY A 40 8.87 -49.62 -4.74
N ARG A 41 8.12 -50.72 -4.58
CA ARG A 41 6.68 -50.77 -4.86
C ARG A 41 5.90 -49.79 -3.96
N ARG A 42 6.10 -49.86 -2.64
CA ARG A 42 5.44 -48.94 -1.68
C ARG A 42 5.78 -47.48 -1.95
N ALA A 43 7.01 -47.18 -2.37
CA ALA A 43 7.39 -45.81 -2.71
C ALA A 43 6.65 -45.29 -3.95
N ARG A 44 6.40 -46.14 -4.96
CA ARG A 44 5.59 -45.78 -6.14
C ARG A 44 4.12 -45.61 -5.76
N GLU A 45 3.55 -46.57 -5.04
CA GLU A 45 2.16 -46.51 -4.55
C GLU A 45 1.91 -45.23 -3.73
N ARG A 46 2.86 -44.83 -2.87
CA ARG A 46 2.78 -43.56 -2.14
C ARG A 46 2.82 -42.35 -3.06
N ARG A 47 3.75 -42.29 -4.01
CA ARG A 47 3.84 -41.18 -4.96
C ARG A 47 2.58 -41.05 -5.82
N GLU A 48 2.02 -42.17 -6.25
CA GLU A 48 0.77 -42.21 -7.01
C GLU A 48 -0.41 -41.73 -6.15
N ALA A 49 -0.50 -42.18 -4.89
CA ALA A 49 -1.52 -41.71 -3.96
C ALA A 49 -1.39 -40.21 -3.65
N ASP A 50 -0.17 -39.70 -3.45
CA ASP A 50 0.10 -38.29 -3.20
C ASP A 50 -0.22 -37.44 -4.43
N ALA A 51 0.11 -37.92 -5.64
CA ALA A 51 -0.24 -37.25 -6.89
C ALA A 51 -1.76 -37.21 -7.11
N ALA A 52 -2.47 -38.30 -6.80
CA ALA A 52 -3.93 -38.34 -6.87
C ALA A 52 -4.57 -37.35 -5.88
N ARG A 53 -4.07 -37.27 -4.64
CA ARG A 53 -4.52 -36.29 -3.64
C ARG A 53 -4.26 -34.85 -4.09
N ALA A 54 -3.06 -34.58 -4.61
CA ALA A 54 -2.71 -33.25 -5.11
C ALA A 54 -3.61 -32.83 -6.29
N ALA A 55 -3.99 -33.78 -7.16
CA ALA A 55 -4.93 -33.51 -8.24
C ALA A 55 -6.34 -33.17 -7.71
N THR A 56 -6.85 -33.95 -6.75
CA THR A 56 -8.16 -33.68 -6.14
C THR A 56 -8.18 -32.36 -5.38
N ASP A 57 -7.10 -32.03 -4.66
CA ASP A 57 -6.98 -30.77 -3.92
C ASP A 57 -6.93 -29.58 -4.88
N LYS A 58 -6.23 -29.72 -6.01
CA LYS A 58 -6.19 -28.70 -7.06
C LYS A 58 -7.57 -28.45 -7.64
N GLU A 59 -8.32 -29.50 -7.97
CA GLU A 59 -9.70 -29.36 -8.47
C GLU A 59 -10.62 -28.69 -7.45
N ALA A 60 -10.54 -29.09 -6.18
CA ALA A 60 -11.32 -28.48 -5.11
C ALA A 60 -10.99 -26.99 -4.92
N LEU A 61 -9.71 -26.62 -4.99
CA LEU A 61 -9.28 -25.23 -4.94
C LEU A 61 -9.79 -24.41 -6.13
N GLU A 62 -9.70 -24.94 -7.36
CA GLU A 62 -10.21 -24.25 -8.55
C GLU A 62 -11.73 -24.08 -8.49
N GLN A 63 -12.48 -25.09 -8.03
CA GLN A 63 -13.92 -24.98 -7.82
C GLN A 63 -14.27 -23.93 -6.76
N GLY A 64 -13.56 -23.91 -5.63
CA GLY A 64 -13.75 -22.91 -4.59
C GLY A 64 -13.45 -21.48 -5.08
N GLN A 65 -12.40 -21.32 -5.90
CA GLN A 65 -12.08 -20.04 -6.53
C GLN A 65 -13.18 -19.61 -7.52
N ARG A 66 -13.70 -20.51 -8.36
CA ARG A 66 -14.82 -20.21 -9.26
C ARG A 66 -16.07 -19.77 -8.50
N GLN A 67 -16.47 -20.52 -7.48
CA GLN A 67 -17.63 -20.16 -6.64
C GLN A 67 -17.47 -18.79 -5.99
N ARG A 68 -16.26 -18.46 -5.51
CA ARG A 68 -15.97 -17.15 -4.93
C ARG A 68 -15.96 -16.04 -5.98
N ALA A 69 -15.44 -16.29 -7.17
CA ALA A 69 -15.50 -15.35 -8.30
C ALA A 69 -16.96 -15.07 -8.69
N ASP A 70 -17.78 -16.11 -8.86
CA ASP A 70 -19.20 -16.01 -9.17
C ASP A 70 -19.97 -15.21 -8.10
N PHE A 71 -19.68 -15.47 -6.83
CA PHE A 71 -20.25 -14.70 -5.72
C PHE A 71 -19.89 -13.22 -5.80
N ILE A 72 -18.61 -12.88 -6.05
CA ILE A 72 -18.17 -11.49 -6.15
C ILE A 72 -18.78 -10.82 -7.39
N LEU A 73 -18.84 -11.53 -8.52
CA LEU A 73 -19.48 -11.06 -9.75
C LEU A 73 -20.95 -10.72 -9.52
N SER A 74 -21.68 -11.51 -8.71
CA SER A 74 -23.09 -11.20 -8.37
C SER A 74 -23.27 -9.90 -7.56
N GLN A 75 -22.22 -9.42 -6.88
CA GLN A 75 -22.24 -8.17 -6.12
C GLN A 75 -21.73 -6.96 -6.91
N LEU A 76 -20.91 -7.20 -7.94
CA LEU A 76 -20.35 -6.17 -8.81
C LEU A 76 -21.33 -5.84 -9.94
N GLY A 77 -21.52 -4.55 -10.22
CA GLY A 77 -22.24 -4.11 -11.41
C GLY A 77 -21.41 -4.29 -12.68
N ALA A 78 -22.06 -4.49 -13.83
CA ALA A 78 -21.42 -4.66 -15.14
C ALA A 78 -20.45 -3.52 -15.51
N GLU A 79 -20.75 -2.29 -15.07
CA GLU A 79 -19.89 -1.11 -15.27
C GLU A 79 -18.52 -1.24 -14.60
N SER A 80 -18.45 -1.92 -13.44
CA SER A 80 -17.19 -2.13 -12.72
C SER A 80 -16.28 -3.13 -13.44
N LEU A 81 -16.86 -4.04 -14.23
CA LEU A 81 -16.13 -5.04 -15.00
C LEU A 81 -15.63 -4.49 -16.33
N GLN A 82 -16.43 -3.66 -17.02
CA GLN A 82 -16.04 -3.02 -18.28
C GLN A 82 -14.82 -2.10 -18.14
N GLY A 83 -14.58 -1.54 -16.95
CA GLY A 83 -13.42 -0.70 -16.66
C GLY A 83 -12.09 -1.45 -16.47
N ILE A 84 -12.08 -2.79 -16.56
CA ILE A 84 -10.91 -3.62 -16.28
C ILE A 84 -10.39 -4.23 -17.60
N PRO A 85 -9.38 -3.63 -18.24
CA PRO A 85 -8.86 -4.12 -19.51
C PRO A 85 -8.22 -5.51 -19.35
N GLY A 86 -8.57 -6.42 -20.25
CA GLY A 86 -7.97 -7.77 -20.31
C GLY A 86 -8.43 -8.73 -19.21
N PHE A 87 -9.50 -8.41 -18.47
CA PHE A 87 -10.02 -9.27 -17.39
C PHE A 87 -10.26 -10.73 -17.84
N GLU A 88 -10.84 -10.93 -19.02
CA GLU A 88 -11.15 -12.27 -19.56
C GLU A 88 -9.90 -13.08 -19.91
N SER A 89 -8.78 -12.42 -20.19
CA SER A 89 -7.50 -13.07 -20.54
C SER A 89 -6.65 -13.47 -19.33
N GLN A 90 -7.05 -13.07 -18.12
CA GLN A 90 -6.32 -13.36 -16.89
C GLN A 90 -6.52 -14.80 -16.42
N THR A 91 -5.58 -15.31 -15.63
CA THR A 91 -5.77 -16.58 -14.92
C THR A 91 -6.90 -16.44 -13.90
N LEU A 92 -7.58 -17.54 -13.54
CA LEU A 92 -8.69 -17.50 -12.58
C LEU A 92 -8.28 -16.89 -11.23
N ALA A 93 -7.06 -17.17 -10.76
CA ALA A 93 -6.54 -16.62 -9.52
C ALA A 93 -6.35 -15.09 -9.60
N ASP A 94 -5.90 -14.58 -10.75
CA ASP A 94 -5.71 -13.16 -10.97
C ASP A 94 -7.05 -12.45 -11.20
N GLN A 95 -7.98 -13.08 -11.91
CA GLN A 95 -9.37 -12.62 -12.04
C GLN A 95 -9.98 -12.43 -10.65
N LEU A 96 -9.84 -13.40 -9.76
CA LEU A 96 -10.39 -13.32 -8.41
C LEU A 96 -9.80 -12.17 -7.60
N LYS A 97 -8.48 -11.95 -7.66
CA LYS A 97 -7.83 -10.78 -7.00
C LYS A 97 -8.36 -9.46 -7.56
N THR A 98 -8.51 -9.39 -8.87
CA THR A 98 -9.03 -8.23 -9.57
C THR A 98 -10.48 -7.93 -9.16
N LEU A 99 -11.32 -8.96 -9.09
CA LEU A 99 -12.70 -8.88 -8.61
C LEU A 99 -12.78 -8.43 -7.14
N GLU A 100 -11.97 -9.01 -6.25
CA GLU A 100 -11.91 -8.59 -4.85
C GLU A 100 -11.52 -7.13 -4.70
N THR A 101 -10.54 -6.69 -5.49
CA THR A 101 -10.09 -5.30 -5.51
C THR A 101 -11.19 -4.38 -6.00
N ALA A 102 -11.91 -4.77 -7.05
CA ALA A 102 -13.06 -4.03 -7.56
C ALA A 102 -14.16 -3.91 -6.51
N LEU A 103 -14.50 -5.01 -5.82
CA LEU A 103 -15.51 -5.02 -4.76
C LEU A 103 -15.12 -4.11 -3.59
N ARG A 104 -13.85 -4.12 -3.16
CA ARG A 104 -13.34 -3.20 -2.13
C ARG A 104 -13.44 -1.74 -2.58
N ARG A 105 -13.11 -1.44 -3.84
CA ARG A 105 -13.25 -0.09 -4.42
C ARG A 105 -14.70 0.37 -4.46
N GLN A 106 -15.63 -0.52 -4.81
CA GLN A 106 -17.06 -0.20 -4.79
C GLN A 106 -17.53 0.14 -3.38
N ARG A 107 -17.19 -0.68 -2.37
CA ARG A 107 -17.52 -0.43 -0.95
C ARG A 107 -16.92 0.89 -0.45
N THR A 108 -15.66 1.16 -0.75
CA THR A 108 -15.02 2.42 -0.34
C THR A 108 -15.57 3.65 -1.06
N LYS A 109 -16.08 3.50 -2.29
CA LYS A 109 -16.83 4.58 -2.97
C LYS A 109 -18.18 4.82 -2.32
N THR A 110 -18.93 3.77 -1.96
CA THR A 110 -20.23 3.91 -1.30
C THR A 110 -20.11 4.43 0.12
N ASP A 111 -19.06 4.04 0.86
CA ASP A 111 -18.82 4.48 2.24
C ASP A 111 -18.06 5.81 2.32
N ARG A 112 -17.74 6.44 1.18
CA ARG A 112 -17.01 7.69 1.15
C ARG A 112 -17.93 8.81 1.66
N VAL A 113 -17.68 9.25 2.89
CA VAL A 113 -18.27 10.50 3.40
C VAL A 113 -17.91 11.62 2.43
N PRO A 114 -18.88 12.33 1.82
CA PRO A 114 -18.57 13.45 0.95
C PRO A 114 -17.77 14.47 1.76
N ARG A 115 -16.51 14.68 1.38
CA ARG A 115 -15.75 15.82 1.90
C ARG A 115 -16.50 17.06 1.42
N ALA A 116 -17.07 17.81 2.37
CA ALA A 116 -17.61 19.12 2.08
C ALA A 116 -16.52 19.90 1.33
N VAL A 117 -16.82 20.29 0.09
CA VAL A 117 -15.93 21.16 -0.69
C VAL A 117 -15.70 22.40 0.19
N PRO A 118 -14.44 22.74 0.52
CA PRO A 118 -14.19 23.97 1.25
C PRO A 118 -14.81 25.09 0.43
N LYS A 119 -15.72 25.87 1.04
CA LYS A 119 -16.34 27.00 0.36
C LYS A 119 -15.22 27.86 -0.23
N PRO A 120 -15.37 28.37 -1.47
CA PRO A 120 -14.38 29.26 -2.03
C PRO A 120 -14.07 30.38 -1.03
N PRO A 121 -12.81 30.85 -0.95
CA PRO A 121 -12.46 31.98 -0.10
C PRO A 121 -13.42 33.13 -0.44
N ARG A 122 -14.09 33.68 0.58
CA ARG A 122 -15.01 34.80 0.40
C ARG A 122 -14.26 35.98 -0.19
N ASP A 123 -14.90 36.70 -1.10
CA ASP A 123 -14.30 37.89 -1.70
C ASP A 123 -13.96 38.90 -0.58
N PRO A 124 -12.71 39.37 -0.48
CA PRO A 124 -12.30 40.32 0.55
C PRO A 124 -13.16 41.60 0.56
N VAL A 125 -13.72 42.01 -0.58
CA VAL A 125 -14.60 43.18 -0.66
C VAL A 125 -15.94 42.92 0.03
N GLU A 126 -16.51 41.73 -0.15
CA GLU A 126 -17.76 41.33 0.50
C GLU A 126 -17.57 41.20 2.02
N VAL A 127 -16.44 40.65 2.47
CA VAL A 127 -16.11 40.54 3.90
C VAL A 127 -15.99 41.92 4.55
N GLN A 128 -15.30 42.86 3.91
CA GLN A 128 -15.17 44.23 4.42
C GLN A 128 -16.50 44.99 4.45
N ALA A 129 -17.37 44.77 3.45
CA ALA A 129 -18.70 45.37 3.42
C ALA A 129 -19.59 44.84 4.56
N GLU A 130 -19.62 43.53 4.79
CA GLU A 130 -20.36 42.93 5.92
C GLU A 130 -19.82 43.39 7.29
N GLU A 131 -18.50 43.50 7.44
CA GLU A 131 -17.88 43.99 8.67
C GLU A 131 -18.22 45.46 8.93
N ARG A 132 -18.21 46.30 7.89
CA ARG A 132 -18.63 47.70 7.98
C ARG A 132 -20.10 47.81 8.36
N GLU A 133 -20.98 47.01 7.74
CA GLU A 133 -22.41 47.00 8.07
C GLU A 133 -22.65 46.60 9.53
N LYS A 134 -21.97 45.55 10.02
CA LYS A 134 -22.03 45.13 11.43
C LYS A 134 -21.53 46.22 12.38
N ALA A 135 -20.45 46.92 12.02
CA ALA A 135 -19.92 48.01 12.82
C ALA A 135 -20.89 49.21 12.90
N ILE A 136 -21.56 49.55 11.79
CA ILE A 136 -22.58 50.60 11.75
C ILE A 136 -23.77 50.20 12.64
N LEU A 137 -24.22 48.96 12.56
CA LEU A 137 -25.32 48.46 13.40
C LEU A 137 -24.96 48.46 14.89
N ALA A 138 -23.71 48.12 15.25
CA ALA A 138 -23.23 48.19 16.62
C ALA A 138 -23.15 49.63 17.15
N GLU A 139 -22.65 50.57 16.34
CA GLU A 139 -22.56 52.00 16.72
C GLU A 139 -23.96 52.65 16.79
N ARG A 140 -24.91 52.24 15.94
CA ARG A 140 -26.33 52.62 16.04
C ARG A 140 -26.90 52.26 17.42
N VAL A 141 -26.70 51.04 17.89
CA VAL A 141 -27.17 50.60 19.22
C VAL A 141 -26.55 51.45 20.33
N ARG A 142 -25.28 51.81 20.19
CA ARG A 142 -24.60 52.71 21.14
C ARG A 142 -25.18 54.12 21.14
N ILE A 143 -25.43 54.71 19.98
CA ILE A 143 -26.00 56.05 19.84
C ILE A 143 -27.43 56.10 20.42
N LEU A 144 -28.25 55.09 20.15
CA LEU A 144 -29.60 54.99 20.72
C LEU A 144 -29.59 54.92 22.25
N ARG A 145 -28.57 54.29 22.83
CA ARG A 145 -28.38 54.22 24.29
C ARG A 145 -27.96 55.57 24.87
N ASP A 146 -27.05 56.27 24.21
CA ASP A 146 -26.47 57.53 24.69
C ASP A 146 -27.37 58.74 24.42
N SER A 147 -28.32 58.64 23.49
CA SER A 147 -29.24 59.72 23.11
C SER A 147 -30.63 59.19 22.75
N PRO A 148 -31.40 58.75 23.75
CA PRO A 148 -32.76 58.25 23.54
C PRO A 148 -33.66 59.40 23.10
N GLY A 149 -34.14 59.37 21.85
CA GLY A 149 -35.00 60.41 21.29
C GLY A 149 -34.62 60.85 19.87
N MET A 150 -33.46 60.44 19.35
CA MET A 150 -33.12 60.65 17.95
C MET A 150 -33.93 59.75 17.01
N SER A 151 -34.25 60.26 15.83
CA SER A 151 -34.94 59.51 14.79
C SER A 151 -34.01 58.42 14.21
N GLU A 152 -34.59 57.28 13.85
CA GLU A 152 -33.84 56.16 13.27
C GLU A 152 -32.96 56.52 12.05
N PRO A 153 -33.41 57.34 11.08
CA PRO A 153 -32.54 57.76 9.98
C PRO A 153 -31.38 58.65 10.44
N ASP A 154 -31.58 59.52 11.44
CA ASP A 154 -30.51 60.38 11.97
C ASP A 154 -29.45 59.57 12.73
N VAL A 155 -29.89 58.56 13.51
CA VAL A 155 -29.00 57.63 14.20
C VAL A 155 -28.17 56.83 13.21
N MET A 156 -28.79 56.30 12.15
CA MET A 156 -28.08 55.52 11.12
C MET A 156 -27.08 56.38 10.36
N ARG A 157 -27.43 57.63 10.05
CA ARG A 157 -26.51 58.59 9.43
C ARG A 157 -25.31 58.88 10.32
N GLN A 158 -25.55 59.19 11.60
CA GLN A 158 -24.47 59.48 12.55
C GLN A 158 -23.58 58.26 12.84
N ALA A 159 -24.17 57.06 12.90
CA ALA A 159 -23.42 55.82 13.05
C ALA A 159 -22.50 55.58 11.85
N THR A 160 -23.01 55.78 10.63
CA THR A 160 -22.24 55.65 9.39
C THR A 160 -21.09 56.66 9.34
N GLU A 161 -21.37 57.94 9.61
CA GLU A 161 -20.35 59.00 9.62
C GLU A 161 -19.24 58.73 10.64
N ARG A 162 -19.57 58.19 11.83
CA ARG A 162 -18.57 57.82 12.84
C ARG A 162 -17.71 56.64 12.44
N ILE A 163 -18.30 55.61 11.82
CA ILE A 163 -17.54 54.45 11.35
C ILE A 163 -16.63 54.85 10.19
N ASP A 164 -17.10 55.68 9.26
CA ASP A 164 -16.31 56.16 8.13
C ASP A 164 -15.14 57.04 8.60
N GLN A 165 -15.34 57.90 9.60
CA GLN A 165 -14.25 58.68 10.20
C GLN A 165 -13.22 57.78 10.91
N ARG A 166 -13.66 56.74 11.64
CA ARG A 166 -12.74 55.78 12.28
C ARG A 166 -11.95 54.98 11.25
N GLN A 167 -12.59 54.54 10.16
CA GLN A 167 -11.92 53.82 9.07
C GLN A 167 -10.89 54.73 8.38
N PHE A 168 -11.24 55.98 8.09
CA PHE A 168 -10.31 56.95 7.51
C PHE A 168 -9.07 57.18 8.38
N LEU A 169 -9.25 57.31 9.70
CA LEU A 169 -8.14 57.45 10.64
C LEU A 169 -7.24 56.22 10.65
N LEU A 170 -7.82 55.02 10.69
CA LEU A 170 -7.06 53.76 10.65
C LEU A 170 -6.28 53.60 9.35
N GLU A 171 -6.88 53.92 8.20
CA GLU A 171 -6.20 53.90 6.89
C GLU A 171 -5.06 54.92 6.83
N SER A 172 -5.25 56.10 7.40
CA SER A 172 -4.22 57.13 7.47
C SER A 172 -3.04 56.73 8.36
N ASP A 173 -3.30 56.09 9.51
CA ASP A 173 -2.28 55.60 10.43
C ASP A 173 -1.47 54.45 9.83
N ILE A 174 -2.10 53.56 9.04
CA ILE A 174 -1.41 52.48 8.31
C ILE A 174 -0.46 53.08 7.27
N ARG A 175 -0.91 54.05 6.46
CA ARG A 175 -0.07 54.72 5.47
C ARG A 175 1.14 55.44 6.09
N ILE A 176 0.95 56.08 7.25
CA ILE A 176 2.05 56.75 7.97
C ILE A 176 3.07 55.74 8.52
N LYS A 177 2.63 54.56 8.96
CA LYS A 177 3.52 53.48 9.41
C LYS A 177 4.30 52.85 8.25
N ASP A 178 3.65 52.64 7.11
CA ASP A 178 4.30 52.07 5.91
C ASP A 178 5.36 53.01 5.33
N LEU A 179 5.14 54.33 5.38
CA LEU A 179 6.13 55.34 4.96
C LEU A 179 7.37 55.38 5.87
N ASN A 180 7.24 55.05 7.15
CA ASN A 180 8.37 54.94 8.08
C ASN A 180 9.06 53.56 8.05
N ALA A 181 8.40 52.53 7.52
CA ALA A 181 8.95 51.18 7.38
C ALA A 181 9.69 50.94 6.04
N GLY A 182 9.60 51.87 5.08
CA GLY A 182 10.18 51.77 3.72
C GLY A 182 11.70 51.91 3.60
N GLY A 183 12.46 51.55 4.63
CA GLY A 183 13.92 51.51 4.59
C GLY A 183 14.46 50.09 4.56
N SER A 184 14.25 49.31 3.49
CA SER A 184 15.12 48.19 3.08
C SER A 184 14.68 47.51 1.77
N GLN A 185 15.59 47.62 0.78
CA GLN A 185 15.87 46.75 -0.37
C GLN A 185 14.84 46.56 -1.52
N PRO A 186 15.28 46.69 -2.79
CA PRO A 186 14.46 46.34 -3.96
C PRO A 186 14.51 44.83 -4.24
N PRO A 187 13.42 44.21 -4.75
CA PRO A 187 13.44 42.83 -5.20
C PRO A 187 14.03 42.78 -6.62
N THR A 188 15.16 42.08 -6.78
CA THR A 188 15.67 41.66 -8.08
C THR A 188 14.78 40.55 -8.63
N GLY A 189 14.02 40.85 -9.67
CA GLY A 189 13.40 39.86 -10.56
C GLY A 189 14.42 39.35 -11.59
N GLY A 190 14.48 38.02 -11.75
CA GLY A 190 15.20 37.31 -12.80
C GLY A 190 14.61 35.90 -12.99
N PRO A 191 14.60 35.34 -14.22
CA PRO A 191 13.53 34.45 -14.69
C PRO A 191 13.78 32.96 -14.48
N SER A 192 12.69 32.20 -14.53
CA SER A 192 12.56 30.74 -14.47
C SER A 192 13.62 29.97 -15.28
N GLN A 193 14.27 29.02 -14.60
CA GLN A 193 14.70 27.76 -15.22
C GLN A 193 13.93 26.63 -14.56
N ALA A 194 13.44 25.70 -15.40
CA ALA A 194 12.74 24.50 -14.97
C ALA A 194 13.66 23.65 -14.09
N GLN A 195 13.44 23.71 -12.78
CA GLN A 195 13.94 22.71 -11.84
C GLN A 195 12.91 21.58 -11.78
N GLU A 196 13.34 20.37 -12.12
CA GLU A 196 12.63 19.16 -11.69
C GLU A 196 12.44 19.24 -10.16
N PRO A 197 11.28 18.78 -9.63
CA PRO A 197 11.04 18.81 -8.20
C PRO A 197 12.03 17.87 -7.52
N THR A 198 13.13 18.40 -7.02
CA THR A 198 14.05 17.67 -6.14
C THR A 198 13.26 17.32 -4.88
N SER A 199 13.21 16.03 -4.53
CA SER A 199 12.61 15.61 -3.27
C SER A 199 13.27 16.37 -2.11
N SER A 200 12.47 16.78 -1.14
CA SER A 200 12.97 17.55 0.00
C SER A 200 13.96 16.71 0.82
N ASP A 201 14.91 17.35 1.52
CA ASP A 201 15.88 16.62 2.36
C ASP A 201 15.19 15.76 3.43
N ASP A 202 13.97 16.12 3.84
CA ASP A 202 13.11 15.34 4.73
C ASP A 202 12.64 14.03 4.06
N ASP A 203 12.26 14.07 2.77
CA ASP A 203 11.86 12.89 2.00
C ASP A 203 13.02 11.89 1.84
N LEU A 204 14.23 12.41 1.59
CA LEU A 204 15.45 11.58 1.49
C LEU A 204 15.79 10.92 2.84
N SER A 205 15.56 11.63 3.94
CA SER A 205 15.80 11.13 5.31
C SER A 205 14.81 10.02 5.68
N GLN A 206 13.53 10.20 5.33
CA GLN A 206 12.48 9.20 5.54
C GLN A 206 12.72 7.95 4.68
N ALA A 207 13.13 8.12 3.42
CA ALA A 207 13.45 7.02 2.53
C ALA A 207 14.63 6.18 3.05
N ARG A 208 15.67 6.81 3.62
CA ARG A 208 16.80 6.10 4.27
C ARG A 208 16.34 5.25 5.45
N GLN A 209 15.38 5.72 6.24
CA GLN A 209 14.84 4.93 7.37
C GLN A 209 14.03 3.73 6.88
N MET A 210 13.22 3.90 5.82
CA MET A 210 12.37 2.83 5.30
C MET A 210 13.16 1.66 4.71
N ILE A 211 14.33 1.93 4.12
CA ILE A 211 15.18 0.90 3.52
C ILE A 211 16.25 0.36 4.48
N GLN A 212 16.29 0.86 5.73
CA GLN A 212 17.32 0.48 6.69
C GLN A 212 17.18 -1.00 7.06
N GLY A 213 18.19 -1.80 6.69
CA GLY A 213 18.19 -3.26 6.92
C GLY A 213 17.73 -4.11 5.73
N LEU A 214 17.40 -3.48 4.59
CA LEU A 214 17.18 -4.19 3.33
C LEU A 214 18.49 -4.44 2.58
N ASP A 215 18.53 -5.53 1.80
CA ASP A 215 19.63 -5.78 0.86
C ASP A 215 19.69 -4.65 -0.20
N PRO A 216 20.89 -4.19 -0.62
CA PRO A 216 21.03 -3.06 -1.54
C PRO A 216 20.26 -3.21 -2.87
N ALA A 217 20.11 -4.43 -3.38
CA ALA A 217 19.34 -4.66 -4.61
C ALA A 217 17.84 -4.45 -4.37
N THR A 218 17.34 -4.94 -3.24
CA THR A 218 15.93 -4.78 -2.81
C THR A 218 15.62 -3.32 -2.46
N ALA A 219 16.51 -2.65 -1.74
CA ALA A 219 16.38 -1.23 -1.38
C ALA A 219 16.32 -0.34 -2.63
N ARG A 220 17.13 -0.63 -3.64
CA ARG A 220 17.12 0.09 -4.92
C ARG A 220 15.79 -0.07 -5.66
N GLN A 221 15.24 -1.28 -5.66
CA GLN A 221 13.95 -1.57 -6.31
C GLN A 221 12.80 -0.84 -5.60
N GLU A 222 12.78 -0.85 -4.27
CA GLU A 222 11.76 -0.16 -3.45
C GLU A 222 11.78 1.36 -3.67
N LEU A 223 12.97 1.97 -3.74
CA LEU A 223 13.09 3.41 -4.01
C LEU A 223 12.69 3.78 -5.44
N GLN A 224 12.97 2.92 -6.42
CA GLN A 224 12.47 3.11 -7.79
C GLN A 224 10.95 3.03 -7.85
N THR A 225 10.34 2.08 -7.13
CA THR A 225 8.87 1.98 -7.05
C THR A 225 8.24 3.15 -6.28
N ALA A 226 8.97 3.75 -5.34
CA ALA A 226 8.56 4.95 -4.63
C ALA A 226 8.72 6.25 -5.44
N GLY A 227 9.33 6.17 -6.64
CA GLY A 227 9.45 7.29 -7.57
C GLY A 227 10.69 8.16 -7.38
N PHE A 228 11.69 7.71 -6.60
CA PHE A 228 12.96 8.41 -6.48
C PHE A 228 13.78 8.31 -7.77
N SER A 229 14.42 9.41 -8.16
CA SER A 229 15.33 9.46 -9.30
C SER A 229 16.61 8.64 -9.04
N ALA A 230 17.32 8.27 -10.10
CA ALA A 230 18.56 7.49 -9.98
C ALA A 230 19.63 8.19 -9.10
N ASP A 231 19.67 9.53 -9.14
CA ASP A 231 20.61 10.34 -8.37
C ASP A 231 20.23 10.42 -6.88
N GLU A 232 18.94 10.47 -6.57
CA GLU A 232 18.43 10.43 -5.19
C GLU A 232 18.63 9.05 -4.57
N ILE A 233 18.39 7.99 -5.33
CA ILE A 233 18.64 6.61 -4.91
C ILE A 233 20.11 6.40 -4.56
N THR A 234 21.02 6.92 -5.39
CA THR A 234 22.47 6.83 -5.16
C THR A 234 22.87 7.63 -3.91
N ARG A 235 22.27 8.79 -3.67
CA ARG A 235 22.46 9.55 -2.43
C ARG A 235 21.95 8.80 -1.21
N ILE A 236 20.75 8.22 -1.28
CA ILE A 236 20.07 7.51 -0.19
C ILE A 236 20.86 6.24 0.21
N LEU A 237 21.31 5.45 -0.77
CA LEU A 237 22.05 4.20 -0.54
C LEU A 237 23.51 4.41 -0.13
N GLY A 238 23.99 5.66 -0.09
CA GLY A 238 25.34 6.01 0.33
C GLY A 238 26.39 5.49 -0.64
N GLY A 239 26.52 6.19 -1.78
CA GLY A 239 27.77 6.15 -2.54
C GLY A 239 28.96 6.54 -1.68
#